data_AF-A0A1G3L1F2-F1
#
_entry.id   AF-A0A1G3L1F2-F1
#
_cell.length_a   1.000
_cell.length_b   1.000
_cell.length_c   1.000
_cell.angle_alpha   90.00
_cell.angle_beta   90.00
_cell.angle_gamma   90.00
#
_symmetry.space_group_name_H-M   'P 1'
#
loop_
_entity.id
_entity.type
_entity.pdbx_description
1 polymer ?
#
loop_
_entity_poly.entity_id
_entity_poly.type
_entity_poly.pdbx_seq_one_letter_code
_entity_poly.pdbx_strand_id
1 'polypeptide(L)'
;MDFTEIDETYNLYERRYNLTKMAAESGISDRDFKNLSPKERFLLLAYKLKDNNKINLASFFFGKLFEISGEIEALINKIDCLIELGEYEESQRFNNFGWELYLEDILVNPSDVEKKLSYQKAIISFYTEKYHYAESICEESIIKFRDKEFYFLLCADFIALSNYNGAKKFFEKYGDKFGNQIDFLLEVFIHLLNINLLDKALDFINFMYGISDNQKSGIINYVNNYYSLNKNKVVLKSFFEKEVNFINNVKH
;
A
#
# COMPACT_ATOMS: atom_id res chain seq x y z
N MET A 1 28.86 12.48 11.89
CA MET A 1 28.77 11.75 10.61
C MET A 1 29.01 12.77 9.53
N ASP A 2 30.03 12.56 8.71
CA ASP A 2 30.52 13.51 7.71
C ASP A 2 29.43 13.74 6.65
N PHE A 3 28.95 14.98 6.52
CA PHE A 3 27.91 15.34 5.54
C PHE A 3 28.43 15.33 4.08
N THR A 4 29.66 14.88 3.85
CA THR A 4 30.37 14.90 2.57
C THR A 4 29.85 13.86 1.58
N GLU A 5 29.50 12.66 2.03
CA GLU A 5 29.14 11.55 1.13
C GLU A 5 27.75 11.70 0.50
N ILE A 6 26.77 12.25 1.24
CA ILE A 6 25.44 12.57 0.69
C ILE A 6 25.54 13.68 -0.36
N ASP A 7 26.33 14.71 -0.09
CA ASP A 7 26.51 15.85 -0.99
C ASP A 7 27.26 15.43 -2.26
N GLU A 8 28.32 14.63 -2.13
CA GLU A 8 29.04 14.04 -3.26
C GLU A 8 28.13 13.15 -4.11
N THR A 9 27.34 12.31 -3.44
CA THR A 9 26.37 11.44 -4.10
C THR A 9 25.32 12.27 -4.84
N TYR A 10 24.72 13.27 -4.20
CA TYR A 10 23.77 14.17 -4.84
C TYR A 10 24.37 14.84 -6.07
N ASN A 11 25.58 15.38 -5.96
CA ASN A 11 26.26 16.04 -7.07
C ASN A 11 26.54 15.08 -8.24
N LEU A 12 26.89 13.82 -7.95
CA LEU A 12 27.05 12.78 -8.96
C LEU A 12 25.73 12.50 -9.67
N TYR A 13 24.64 12.32 -8.92
CA TYR A 13 23.31 12.04 -9.46
C TYR A 13 22.73 13.25 -10.21
N GLU A 14 22.97 14.47 -9.75
CA GLU A 14 22.60 15.70 -10.46
C GLU A 14 23.22 15.74 -11.85
N ARG A 15 24.50 15.40 -11.97
CA ARG A 15 25.19 15.35 -13.28
C ARG A 15 24.67 14.22 -14.17
N ARG A 16 24.40 13.05 -13.59
CA ARG A 16 24.06 11.84 -14.34
C ARG A 16 22.59 11.78 -14.76
N TYR A 17 21.67 12.27 -13.93
CA TYR A 17 20.23 12.14 -14.11
C TYR A 17 19.50 13.50 -14.19
N ASN A 18 20.22 14.61 -14.02
CA ASN A 18 19.65 15.96 -14.05
C ASN A 18 18.46 16.07 -13.07
N LEU A 19 18.73 15.95 -11.77
CA LEU A 19 17.68 15.90 -10.75
C LEU A 19 16.90 17.21 -10.72
N THR A 20 17.51 18.36 -11.03
CA THR A 20 16.79 19.63 -11.21
C THR A 20 15.73 19.53 -12.31
N LYS A 21 16.08 18.98 -13.48
CA LYS A 21 15.09 18.75 -14.55
C LYS A 21 14.01 17.77 -14.12
N MET A 22 14.40 16.68 -13.46
CA MET A 22 13.45 15.67 -12.97
C MET A 22 12.49 16.27 -11.93
N ALA A 23 12.99 17.13 -11.05
CA ALA A 23 12.20 17.86 -10.07
C ALA A 23 11.18 18.78 -10.72
N ALA A 24 11.60 19.56 -11.73
CA ALA A 24 10.71 20.42 -12.51
C ALA A 24 9.62 19.63 -13.25
N GLU A 25 9.98 18.51 -13.89
CA GLU A 25 9.04 17.59 -14.55
C GLU A 25 8.05 16.93 -13.56
N SER A 26 8.44 16.82 -12.29
CA SER A 26 7.60 16.31 -11.20
C SER A 26 6.81 17.43 -10.48
N GLY A 27 6.85 18.66 -10.99
CA GLY A 27 6.07 19.79 -10.49
C GLY A 27 6.66 20.48 -9.26
N ILE A 28 7.95 20.29 -8.98
CA ILE A 28 8.65 20.99 -7.89
C ILE A 28 9.12 22.35 -8.42
N SER A 29 8.82 23.41 -7.65
CA SER A 29 9.30 24.76 -7.92
C SER A 29 10.83 24.84 -7.80
N ASP A 30 11.47 25.33 -8.86
CA ASP A 30 12.93 25.56 -8.91
C ASP A 30 13.44 26.40 -7.73
N ARG A 31 12.65 27.38 -7.29
CA ARG A 31 13.01 28.27 -6.18
C ARG A 31 13.05 27.51 -4.87
N ASP A 32 12.06 26.66 -4.63
CA ASP A 32 11.95 25.90 -3.38
C ASP A 32 12.96 24.76 -3.36
N PHE A 33 13.18 24.10 -4.50
CA PHE A 33 14.14 23.01 -4.63
C PHE A 33 15.57 23.48 -4.35
N LYS A 34 15.98 24.64 -4.87
CA LYS A 34 17.36 25.16 -4.71
C LYS A 34 17.66 25.68 -3.31
N ASN A 35 16.66 25.90 -2.45
CA ASN A 35 16.87 26.35 -1.07
C ASN A 35 17.06 25.19 -0.08
N LEU A 36 16.76 23.96 -0.49
CA LEU A 36 16.91 22.76 0.32
C LEU A 36 18.34 22.23 0.30
N SER A 37 18.74 21.51 1.35
CA SER A 37 19.95 20.71 1.38
C SER A 37 19.89 19.55 0.38
N PRO A 38 21.02 18.98 -0.07
CA PRO A 38 21.04 17.86 -0.99
C PRO A 38 20.22 16.64 -0.52
N LYS A 39 20.27 16.34 0.77
CA LYS A 39 19.44 15.29 1.39
C LYS A 39 17.93 15.58 1.26
N GLU A 40 17.51 16.78 1.63
CA GLU A 40 16.10 17.20 1.54
C GLU A 40 15.61 17.21 0.10
N ARG A 41 16.46 17.59 -0.86
CA ARG A 41 16.16 17.51 -2.29
C ARG A 41 15.96 16.08 -2.76
N PHE A 42 16.84 15.15 -2.36
CA PHE A 42 16.67 13.73 -2.66
C PHE A 42 15.35 13.19 -2.09
N LEU A 43 15.05 13.50 -0.84
CA LEU A 43 13.84 13.02 -0.16
C LEU A 43 12.58 13.57 -0.82
N LEU A 44 12.52 14.88 -1.07
CA LEU A 44 11.40 15.53 -1.73
C LEU A 44 11.18 14.96 -3.14
N LEU A 45 12.26 14.74 -3.89
CA LEU A 45 12.18 14.15 -5.22
C LEU A 45 11.67 12.71 -5.16
N ALA A 46 12.16 11.88 -4.23
CA ALA A 46 11.71 10.49 -4.06
C ALA A 46 10.19 10.41 -3.82
N TYR A 47 9.67 11.23 -2.90
CA TYR A 47 8.22 11.33 -2.65
C TYR A 47 7.45 11.81 -3.89
N LYS A 48 7.93 12.86 -4.56
CA LYS A 48 7.25 13.38 -5.77
C LYS A 48 7.27 12.42 -6.94
N LEU A 49 8.30 11.57 -7.06
CA LEU A 49 8.32 10.50 -8.05
C LEU A 49 7.29 9.42 -7.71
N LYS A 50 7.15 9.06 -6.43
CA LYS A 50 6.11 8.13 -5.97
C LYS A 50 4.71 8.66 -6.28
N ASP A 51 4.42 9.91 -5.93
CA ASP A 51 3.14 10.58 -6.19
C ASP A 51 2.79 10.63 -7.69
N ASN A 52 3.80 10.79 -8.54
CA ASN A 52 3.66 10.82 -9.99
C ASN A 52 3.69 9.43 -10.64
N ASN A 53 3.51 8.36 -9.85
CA ASN A 53 3.51 6.96 -10.30
C ASN A 53 4.81 6.51 -11.00
N LYS A 54 5.94 7.17 -10.72
CA LYS A 54 7.29 6.78 -11.17
C LYS A 54 7.95 5.90 -10.09
N ILE A 55 7.26 4.81 -9.72
CA ILE A 55 7.57 3.99 -8.53
C ILE A 55 8.97 3.37 -8.57
N ASN A 56 9.45 2.97 -9.76
CA ASN A 56 10.80 2.43 -9.96
C ASN A 56 11.89 3.46 -9.62
N LEU A 57 11.71 4.73 -10.03
CA LEU A 57 12.64 5.81 -9.70
C LEU A 57 12.55 6.18 -8.22
N ALA A 58 11.34 6.22 -7.66
CA ALA A 58 11.17 6.44 -6.22
C ALA A 58 11.89 5.37 -5.39
N SER A 59 11.71 4.08 -5.70
CA SER A 59 12.40 2.95 -5.06
C SER A 59 13.93 3.08 -5.13
N PHE A 60 14.43 3.54 -6.27
CA PHE A 60 15.86 3.79 -6.46
C PHE A 60 16.37 4.87 -5.49
N PHE A 61 15.72 6.04 -5.46
CA PHE A 61 16.15 7.15 -4.60
C PHE A 61 15.99 6.86 -3.11
N PHE A 62 14.90 6.22 -2.69
CA PHE A 62 14.75 5.76 -1.30
C PHE A 62 15.84 4.76 -0.90
N GLY A 63 16.21 3.84 -1.80
CA GLY A 63 17.32 2.92 -1.56
C GLY A 63 18.66 3.62 -1.42
N LYS A 64 18.95 4.62 -2.25
CA LYS A 64 20.19 5.40 -2.14
C LYS A 64 20.23 6.27 -0.88
N LEU A 65 19.10 6.84 -0.48
CA LEU A 65 19.01 7.54 0.80
C LEU A 65 19.34 6.59 1.95
N PHE A 66 18.70 5.42 2.01
CA PHE A 66 18.96 4.42 3.05
C PHE A 66 20.42 3.94 3.07
N GLU A 67 21.01 3.65 1.91
CA GLU A 67 22.40 3.17 1.79
C GLU A 67 23.41 4.16 2.39
N ILE A 68 23.14 5.47 2.31
CA ILE A 68 24.07 6.51 2.74
C ILE A 68 23.76 7.02 4.16
N SER A 69 22.47 7.16 4.51
CA SER A 69 22.06 7.74 5.79
C SER A 69 21.72 6.72 6.86
N GLY A 70 21.45 5.47 6.49
CA GLY A 70 20.93 4.44 7.40
C GLY A 70 19.50 4.70 7.88
N GLU A 71 18.79 5.70 7.33
CA GLU A 71 17.49 6.11 7.85
C GLU A 71 16.40 5.09 7.56
N ILE A 72 15.75 4.63 8.62
CA ILE A 72 14.72 3.60 8.55
C ILE A 72 13.50 4.06 7.76
N GLU A 73 13.17 5.36 7.79
CA GLU A 73 12.06 5.89 6.99
C GLU A 73 12.29 5.73 5.49
N ALA A 74 13.54 5.88 5.02
CA ALA A 74 13.89 5.68 3.61
C ALA A 74 13.75 4.18 3.24
N LEU A 75 14.18 3.27 4.12
CA LEU A 75 14.00 1.83 3.94
C LEU A 75 12.51 1.45 3.85
N ILE A 76 11.68 1.95 4.76
CA ILE A 76 10.23 1.70 4.76
C ILE A 76 9.61 2.12 3.43
N ASN A 77 9.91 3.33 2.95
CA ASN A 77 9.38 3.82 1.68
C ASN A 77 9.89 3.01 0.47
N LYS A 78 11.13 2.51 0.52
CA LYS A 78 11.65 1.59 -0.49
C LYS A 78 10.83 0.30 -0.53
N ILE A 79 10.55 -0.29 0.63
CA ILE A 79 9.75 -1.53 0.73
C ILE A 79 8.37 -1.31 0.12
N ASP A 80 7.70 -0.19 0.42
CA ASP A 80 6.41 0.16 -0.19
C ASP A 80 6.50 0.20 -1.72
N CYS A 81 7.52 0.86 -2.26
CA CYS A 81 7.71 0.94 -3.71
C CYS A 81 7.95 -0.45 -4.32
N LEU A 82 8.70 -1.33 -3.66
CA LEU A 82 8.93 -2.69 -4.14
C LEU A 82 7.66 -3.54 -4.11
N ILE A 83 6.83 -3.39 -3.07
CA ILE A 83 5.50 -4.02 -3.01
C ILE A 83 4.62 -3.54 -4.18
N GLU A 84 4.61 -2.24 -4.46
CA GLU A 84 3.84 -1.67 -5.58
C GLU A 84 4.32 -2.14 -6.95
N LEU A 85 5.62 -2.42 -7.11
CA LEU A 85 6.22 -2.96 -8.33
C LEU A 85 6.04 -4.48 -8.49
N GLY A 86 5.58 -5.18 -7.45
CA GLY A 86 5.49 -6.65 -7.45
C GLY A 86 6.82 -7.37 -7.16
N GLU A 87 7.84 -6.64 -6.72
CA GLU A 87 9.18 -7.16 -6.41
C GLU A 87 9.20 -7.76 -4.99
N TYR A 88 8.41 -8.81 -4.76
CA TYR A 88 8.08 -9.31 -3.42
C TYR A 88 9.25 -9.99 -2.69
N GLU A 89 10.16 -10.64 -3.41
CA GLU A 89 11.35 -11.24 -2.80
C GLU A 89 12.29 -10.17 -2.24
N GLU A 90 12.52 -9.13 -3.03
CA GLU A 90 13.36 -7.99 -2.65
C GLU A 90 12.71 -7.16 -1.54
N SER A 91 11.38 -6.96 -1.60
CA SER A 91 10.64 -6.27 -0.52
C SER A 91 10.71 -7.05 0.79
N GLN A 92 10.60 -8.38 0.75
CA GLN A 92 10.76 -9.23 1.93
C GLN A 92 12.17 -9.12 2.52
N ARG A 93 13.21 -9.10 1.67
CA ARG A 93 14.60 -8.96 2.11
C ARG A 93 14.81 -7.62 2.84
N PHE A 94 14.34 -6.52 2.27
CA PHE A 94 14.44 -5.21 2.92
C PHE A 94 13.56 -5.09 4.16
N ASN A 95 12.40 -5.72 4.20
CA ASN A 95 11.57 -5.78 5.41
C ASN A 95 12.30 -6.51 6.56
N ASN A 96 13.01 -7.61 6.27
CA ASN A 96 13.83 -8.30 7.26
C ASN A 96 14.95 -7.39 7.80
N PHE A 97 15.66 -6.65 6.93
CA PHE A 97 16.63 -5.64 7.40
C PHE A 97 15.99 -4.57 8.27
N GLY A 98 14.76 -4.13 7.94
CA GLY A 98 14.02 -3.19 8.78
C GLY A 98 13.81 -3.73 10.19
N TRP A 99 13.44 -5.01 10.32
CA TRP A 99 13.27 -5.67 11.62
C TRP A 99 14.56 -5.80 12.41
N GLU A 100 15.69 -5.98 11.75
CA GLU A 100 17.01 -6.05 12.40
C GLU A 100 17.47 -4.67 12.91
N LEU A 101 17.16 -3.60 12.16
CA LEU A 101 17.75 -2.28 12.37
C LEU A 101 16.85 -1.28 13.10
N TYR A 102 15.52 -1.48 13.16
CA TYR A 102 14.62 -0.39 13.58
C TYR A 102 14.79 0.09 15.03
N LEU A 103 15.39 -0.73 15.90
CA LEU A 103 15.71 -0.35 17.29
C LEU A 103 17.04 0.42 17.40
N GLU A 104 17.84 0.44 16.33
CA GLU A 104 19.13 1.15 16.29
C GLU A 104 18.96 2.63 15.92
N ASP A 105 17.86 2.98 15.23
CA ASP A 105 17.53 4.36 14.88
C ASP A 105 16.83 5.06 16.07
N ILE A 106 17.60 5.84 16.82
CA ILE A 106 17.11 6.56 18.00
C ILE A 106 16.15 7.72 17.68
N LEU A 107 16.02 8.10 16.41
CA LEU A 107 15.22 9.25 15.98
C LEU A 107 13.79 8.86 15.61
N VAL A 108 13.50 7.57 15.41
CA VAL A 108 12.18 7.09 15.05
C VAL A 108 11.37 6.67 16.27
N ASN A 109 10.04 6.68 16.15
CA ASN A 109 9.16 6.02 17.10
C ASN A 109 9.15 4.50 16.80
N PRO A 110 9.69 3.64 17.69
CA PRO A 110 9.77 2.21 17.42
C PRO A 110 8.41 1.58 17.17
N SER A 111 7.36 2.04 17.85
CA SER A 111 6.00 1.50 17.69
C SER A 111 5.41 1.82 16.32
N ASP A 112 5.70 3.00 15.76
CA ASP A 112 5.20 3.40 14.44
C ASP A 112 5.93 2.64 13.34
N VAL A 113 7.24 2.46 13.48
CA VAL A 113 8.04 1.66 12.55
C VAL A 113 7.62 0.20 12.59
N GLU A 114 7.49 -0.37 13.78
CA GLU A 114 7.06 -1.76 13.96
C GLU A 114 5.70 -2.01 13.31
N LYS A 115 4.75 -1.08 13.47
CA LYS A 115 3.45 -1.13 12.81
C LYS A 115 3.58 -1.19 11.28
N LYS A 116 4.39 -0.29 10.69
CA LYS A 116 4.61 -0.23 9.25
C LYS A 116 5.29 -1.50 8.72
N LEU A 117 6.34 -1.97 9.39
CA LEU A 117 7.05 -3.20 9.02
C LEU A 117 6.16 -4.44 9.14
N SER A 118 5.29 -4.49 10.16
CA SER A 118 4.31 -5.57 10.33
C SER A 118 3.28 -5.58 9.21
N TYR A 119 2.76 -4.41 8.82
CA TYR A 119 1.83 -4.31 7.71
C TYR A 119 2.47 -4.69 6.37
N GLN A 120 3.69 -4.21 6.10
CA GLN A 120 4.46 -4.61 4.93
C GLN A 120 4.70 -6.12 4.89
N LYS A 121 5.03 -6.74 6.03
CA LYS A 121 5.21 -8.19 6.11
C LYS A 121 3.91 -8.95 5.84
N ALA A 122 2.78 -8.48 6.37
CA ALA A 122 1.47 -9.07 6.14
C ALA A 122 1.06 -8.98 4.66
N ILE A 123 1.20 -7.80 4.05
CA ILE A 123 0.80 -7.58 2.65
C ILE A 123 1.70 -8.34 1.67
N ILE A 124 3.00 -8.43 1.92
CA ILE A 124 3.92 -9.28 1.14
C ILE A 124 3.51 -10.74 1.23
N SER A 125 3.16 -11.21 2.43
CA SER A 125 2.71 -12.59 2.65
C SER A 125 1.41 -12.87 1.89
N PHE A 126 0.44 -11.96 1.96
CA PHE A 126 -0.81 -12.05 1.22
C PHE A 126 -0.58 -12.03 -0.31
N TYR A 127 0.29 -11.14 -0.81
CA TYR A 127 0.62 -11.04 -2.23
C TYR A 127 1.46 -12.19 -2.79
N THR A 128 2.07 -12.99 -1.92
CA THR A 128 2.79 -14.21 -2.28
C THR A 128 2.00 -15.48 -1.92
N GLU A 129 0.67 -15.34 -1.74
CA GLU A 129 -0.29 -16.43 -1.48
C GLU A 129 -0.02 -17.23 -0.18
N LYS A 130 0.74 -16.65 0.76
CA LYS A 130 1.00 -17.21 2.09
C LYS A 130 -0.10 -16.78 3.07
N TYR A 131 -1.35 -17.06 2.73
CA TYR A 131 -2.54 -16.51 3.42
C TYR A 131 -2.55 -16.79 4.92
N HIS A 132 -2.35 -18.03 5.36
CA HIS A 132 -2.28 -18.34 6.80
C HIS A 132 -1.18 -17.59 7.57
N TYR A 133 -0.08 -17.23 6.89
CA TYR A 133 0.95 -16.42 7.50
C TYR A 133 0.54 -14.94 7.57
N ALA A 134 -0.11 -14.42 6.53
CA ALA A 134 -0.70 -13.09 6.53
C ALA A 134 -1.80 -12.96 7.62
N GLU A 135 -2.69 -13.95 7.73
CA GLU A 135 -3.72 -14.08 8.76
C GLU A 135 -3.12 -13.91 10.16
N SER A 136 -2.11 -14.73 10.49
CA SER A 136 -1.46 -14.69 11.80
C SER A 136 -0.84 -13.32 12.12
N ILE A 137 -0.18 -12.68 11.15
CA ILE A 137 0.42 -11.35 11.35
C ILE A 137 -0.67 -10.30 11.56
N CYS A 138 -1.75 -10.37 10.78
CA CYS A 138 -2.89 -9.45 10.90
C CYS A 138 -3.57 -9.58 12.26
N GLU A 139 -3.84 -10.79 12.75
CA GLU A 139 -4.47 -11.01 14.05
C GLU A 139 -3.65 -10.43 15.21
N GLU A 140 -2.34 -10.71 15.24
CA GLU A 140 -1.43 -10.15 16.23
C GLU A 140 -1.39 -8.61 16.16
N SER A 141 -1.28 -8.07 14.94
CA SER A 141 -1.19 -6.64 14.70
C SER A 141 -2.49 -5.89 15.03
N ILE A 142 -3.65 -6.54 14.86
CA ILE A 142 -4.95 -6.00 15.28
C ILE A 142 -5.02 -5.86 16.79
N ILE A 143 -4.52 -6.85 17.54
CA ILE A 143 -4.50 -6.81 19.01
C ILE A 143 -3.56 -5.70 19.47
N LYS A 144 -2.37 -5.60 18.87
CA LYS A 144 -1.30 -4.69 19.27
C LYS A 144 -1.53 -3.24 18.84
N PHE A 145 -1.80 -2.99 17.56
CA PHE A 145 -1.84 -1.64 16.99
C PHE A 145 -3.25 -1.12 16.74
N ARG A 146 -4.23 -2.03 16.53
CA ARG A 146 -5.64 -1.69 16.21
C ARG A 146 -5.80 -0.79 14.99
N ASP A 147 -4.84 -0.84 14.06
CA ASP A 147 -4.86 -0.04 12.84
C ASP A 147 -5.79 -0.68 11.78
N LYS A 148 -6.53 0.17 11.06
CA LYS A 148 -7.58 -0.23 10.12
C LYS A 148 -7.05 -1.11 8.98
N GLU A 149 -5.81 -0.87 8.56
CA GLU A 149 -5.19 -1.55 7.41
C GLU A 149 -5.11 -3.07 7.62
N PHE A 150 -4.85 -3.51 8.85
CA PHE A 150 -4.84 -4.95 9.18
C PHE A 150 -6.23 -5.58 9.15
N TYR A 151 -7.29 -4.82 9.46
CA TYR A 151 -8.66 -5.34 9.37
C TYR A 151 -9.08 -5.54 7.92
N PHE A 152 -8.71 -4.60 7.04
CA PHE A 152 -8.99 -4.71 5.62
C PHE A 152 -8.27 -5.93 5.02
N LEU A 153 -6.97 -6.07 5.30
CA LEU A 153 -6.18 -7.18 4.80
C LEU A 153 -6.66 -8.54 5.34
N LEU A 154 -7.01 -8.64 6.63
CA LEU A 154 -7.52 -9.89 7.21
C LEU A 154 -8.86 -10.33 6.60
N CYS A 155 -9.75 -9.36 6.33
CA CYS A 155 -11.00 -9.68 5.65
C CYS A 155 -10.76 -10.15 4.21
N ALA A 156 -9.81 -9.53 3.50
CA ALA A 156 -9.38 -9.97 2.17
C ALA A 156 -8.77 -11.39 2.20
N ASP A 157 -8.00 -11.71 3.24
CA ASP A 157 -7.41 -13.03 3.46
C ASP A 157 -8.46 -14.13 3.62
N PHE A 158 -9.49 -13.89 4.45
CA PHE A 158 -10.62 -14.82 4.56
C PHE A 158 -11.35 -15.04 3.23
N ILE A 159 -11.49 -13.99 2.40
CA ILE A 159 -12.11 -14.10 1.07
C ILE A 159 -11.21 -14.89 0.11
N ALA A 160 -9.89 -14.65 0.13
CA ALA A 160 -8.93 -15.39 -0.68
C ALA A 160 -8.95 -16.89 -0.36
N LEU A 161 -9.03 -17.23 0.93
CA LEU A 161 -9.21 -18.61 1.44
C LEU A 161 -10.61 -19.18 1.23
N SER A 162 -11.54 -18.44 0.61
CA SER A 162 -12.96 -18.82 0.43
C SER A 162 -13.71 -19.09 1.74
N ASN A 163 -13.21 -18.57 2.85
CA ASN A 163 -13.89 -18.58 4.14
C ASN A 163 -14.92 -17.43 4.22
N TYR A 164 -15.94 -17.48 3.37
CA TYR A 164 -16.93 -16.40 3.26
C TYR A 164 -17.75 -16.20 4.53
N ASN A 165 -17.99 -17.26 5.30
CA ASN A 165 -18.64 -17.15 6.61
C ASN A 165 -17.77 -16.39 7.62
N GLY A 166 -16.46 -16.64 7.64
CA GLY A 166 -15.50 -15.90 8.45
C GLY A 166 -15.42 -14.43 8.02
N ALA A 167 -15.25 -14.19 6.72
CA ALA A 167 -15.22 -12.85 6.14
C ALA A 167 -16.49 -12.05 6.46
N LYS A 168 -17.67 -12.65 6.31
CA LYS A 168 -18.95 -12.01 6.66
C LYS A 168 -19.03 -11.65 8.13
N LYS A 169 -18.77 -12.59 9.03
CA LYS A 169 -18.79 -12.33 10.49
C LYS A 169 -17.81 -11.23 10.88
N PHE A 170 -16.63 -11.23 10.27
CA PHE A 170 -15.61 -10.22 10.52
C PHE A 170 -16.06 -8.84 10.01
N PHE A 171 -16.58 -8.78 8.78
CA PHE A 171 -17.12 -7.56 8.18
C PHE A 171 -18.30 -7.00 8.97
N GLU A 172 -19.28 -7.81 9.37
CA GLU A 172 -20.42 -7.35 10.19
C GLU A 172 -19.97 -6.78 11.54
N LYS A 173 -18.88 -7.31 12.10
CA LYS A 173 -18.35 -6.84 13.39
C LYS A 173 -17.54 -5.55 13.28
N TYR A 174 -16.82 -5.34 12.17
CA TYR A 174 -15.81 -4.27 12.07
C TYR A 174 -16.03 -3.29 10.90
N GLY A 175 -16.98 -3.54 10.00
CA GLY A 175 -17.21 -2.77 8.78
C GLY A 175 -17.50 -1.29 9.03
N ASP A 176 -18.22 -0.97 10.11
CA ASP A 176 -18.53 0.42 10.50
C ASP A 176 -17.51 1.04 11.46
N LYS A 177 -16.50 0.28 11.91
CA LYS A 177 -15.58 0.73 12.96
C LYS A 177 -14.71 1.92 12.52
N PHE A 178 -14.43 2.03 11.23
CA PHE A 178 -13.44 2.98 10.68
C PHE A 178 -14.03 3.94 9.64
N GLY A 179 -15.35 4.10 9.62
CA GLY A 179 -16.06 4.93 8.65
C GLY A 179 -17.29 4.19 8.11
N ASN A 180 -17.51 4.30 6.80
CA ASN A 180 -18.61 3.63 6.12
C ASN A 180 -18.19 2.18 5.74
N GLN A 181 -19.08 1.21 5.95
CA GLN A 181 -19.01 -0.16 5.43
C GLN A 181 -18.57 -0.25 3.95
N ILE A 182 -19.01 0.69 3.10
CA ILE A 182 -18.61 0.73 1.68
C ILE A 182 -17.11 0.97 1.54
N ASP A 183 -16.54 1.90 2.31
CA ASP A 183 -15.10 2.20 2.27
C ASP A 183 -14.28 1.01 2.79
N PHE A 184 -14.79 0.29 3.79
CA PHE A 184 -14.17 -0.95 4.27
C PHE A 184 -14.11 -2.00 3.14
N LEU A 185 -15.26 -2.29 2.51
CA LEU A 185 -15.34 -3.28 1.43
C LEU A 185 -14.49 -2.88 0.22
N LEU A 186 -14.40 -1.58 -0.08
CA LEU A 186 -13.56 -1.06 -1.14
C LEU A 186 -12.08 -1.39 -0.90
N GLU A 187 -11.55 -1.15 0.30
CA GLU A 187 -10.15 -1.46 0.62
C GLU A 187 -9.88 -2.97 0.61
N VAL A 188 -10.82 -3.78 1.11
CA VAL A 188 -10.77 -5.26 0.99
C VAL A 188 -10.67 -5.69 -0.47
N PHE A 189 -11.50 -5.10 -1.33
CA PHE A 189 -11.51 -5.40 -2.77
C PHE A 189 -10.21 -5.02 -3.44
N ILE A 190 -9.65 -3.86 -3.12
CA ILE A 190 -8.38 -3.40 -3.67
C ILE A 190 -7.28 -4.42 -3.41
N HIS A 191 -7.21 -5.00 -2.21
CA HIS A 191 -6.27 -6.08 -1.91
C HIS A 191 -6.45 -7.29 -2.82
N LEU A 192 -7.69 -7.78 -2.98
CA LEU A 192 -8.00 -8.92 -3.85
C LEU A 192 -7.68 -8.63 -5.33
N LEU A 193 -7.97 -7.41 -5.80
CA LEU A 193 -7.69 -6.99 -7.17
C LEU A 193 -6.20 -6.90 -7.47
N ASN A 194 -5.38 -6.47 -6.50
CA ASN A 194 -3.93 -6.39 -6.65
C ASN A 194 -3.26 -7.76 -6.88
N ILE A 195 -3.94 -8.86 -6.53
CA ILE A 195 -3.50 -10.24 -6.78
C ILE A 195 -4.41 -11.00 -7.74
N ASN A 196 -5.16 -10.28 -8.58
CA ASN A 196 -6.02 -10.85 -9.61
C ASN A 196 -7.13 -11.79 -9.09
N LEU A 197 -7.58 -11.62 -7.85
CA LEU A 197 -8.68 -12.39 -7.24
C LEU A 197 -10.04 -11.69 -7.38
N LEU A 198 -10.32 -11.12 -8.57
CA LEU A 198 -11.61 -10.50 -8.87
C LEU A 198 -12.78 -11.48 -8.68
N ASP A 199 -12.62 -12.74 -9.12
CA ASP A 199 -13.66 -13.75 -8.99
C ASP A 199 -14.04 -14.03 -7.53
N LYS A 200 -13.05 -14.15 -6.63
CA LYS A 200 -13.30 -14.33 -5.19
C LYS A 200 -14.01 -13.14 -4.59
N ALA A 201 -13.65 -11.92 -5.01
CA ALA A 201 -14.30 -10.71 -4.58
C ALA A 201 -15.79 -10.71 -5.00
N LEU A 202 -16.08 -11.04 -6.27
CA LEU A 202 -17.44 -11.13 -6.79
C LEU A 202 -18.26 -12.23 -6.13
N ASP A 203 -17.67 -13.39 -5.87
CA ASP A 203 -18.32 -14.50 -5.17
C ASP A 203 -18.69 -14.09 -3.74
N PHE A 204 -17.83 -13.34 -3.06
CA PHE A 204 -18.14 -12.80 -1.73
C PHE A 204 -19.28 -11.77 -1.76
N ILE A 205 -19.30 -10.86 -2.74
CA ILE A 205 -20.41 -9.90 -2.88
C ILE A 205 -21.72 -10.60 -3.23
N ASN A 206 -21.68 -11.63 -4.08
CA ASN A 206 -22.85 -12.45 -4.34
C ASN A 206 -23.32 -13.17 -3.08
N PHE A 207 -22.40 -13.73 -2.29
CA PHE A 207 -22.71 -14.34 -1.00
C PHE A 207 -23.34 -13.36 0.00
N MET A 208 -22.88 -12.12 0.04
CA MET A 208 -23.36 -11.09 0.96
C MET A 208 -24.69 -10.47 0.53
N TYR A 209 -24.87 -10.19 -0.76
CA TYR A 209 -25.92 -9.29 -1.25
C TYR A 209 -26.81 -9.90 -2.33
N GLY A 210 -26.49 -11.11 -2.84
CA GLY A 210 -27.28 -11.79 -3.86
C GLY A 210 -27.35 -11.01 -5.19
N ILE A 211 -26.19 -10.62 -5.72
CA ILE A 211 -26.13 -9.85 -6.99
C ILE A 211 -26.48 -10.74 -8.19
N SER A 212 -27.15 -10.16 -9.18
CA SER A 212 -27.47 -10.84 -10.45
C SER A 212 -26.27 -10.96 -11.39
N ASP A 213 -26.35 -11.86 -12.38
CA ASP A 213 -25.31 -12.00 -13.43
C ASP A 213 -25.09 -10.71 -14.24
N ASN A 214 -26.16 -9.91 -14.43
CA ASN A 214 -26.07 -8.60 -15.08
C ASN A 214 -25.25 -7.62 -14.23
N GLN A 215 -25.50 -7.59 -12.91
CA GLN A 215 -24.69 -6.79 -11.99
C GLN A 215 -23.24 -7.26 -12.01
N LYS A 216 -22.99 -8.58 -11.87
CA LYS A 216 -21.65 -9.20 -11.93
C LYS A 216 -20.88 -8.78 -13.19
N SER A 217 -21.53 -8.86 -14.35
CA SER A 217 -20.96 -8.44 -15.63
C SER A 217 -20.66 -6.93 -15.68
N GLY A 218 -21.54 -6.12 -15.10
CA GLY A 218 -21.29 -4.69 -14.89
C GLY A 218 -20.04 -4.42 -14.06
N ILE A 219 -19.86 -5.13 -12.93
CA ILE A 219 -18.69 -5.01 -12.05
C ILE A 219 -17.41 -5.29 -12.84
N ILE A 220 -17.37 -6.42 -13.55
CA ILE A 220 -16.20 -6.85 -14.33
C ILE A 220 -15.82 -5.78 -15.36
N ASN A 221 -16.80 -5.22 -16.08
CA ASN A 221 -16.57 -4.16 -17.05
C ASN A 221 -15.99 -2.89 -16.40
N TYR A 222 -16.50 -2.49 -15.21
CA TYR A 222 -15.96 -1.32 -14.51
C TYR A 222 -14.52 -1.55 -14.03
N VAL A 223 -14.23 -2.70 -13.45
CA VAL A 223 -12.89 -3.05 -12.98
C VAL A 223 -11.91 -3.03 -14.17
N ASN A 224 -12.25 -3.71 -15.26
CA ASN A 224 -11.41 -3.85 -16.45
C ASN A 224 -11.15 -2.52 -17.17
N ASN A 225 -12.15 -1.64 -17.25
CA ASN A 225 -12.02 -0.39 -18.01
C ASN A 225 -11.44 0.77 -17.21
N TYR A 226 -11.60 0.77 -15.87
CA TYR A 226 -11.28 1.95 -15.06
C TYR A 226 -10.28 1.69 -13.94
N TYR A 227 -10.27 0.49 -13.35
CA TYR A 227 -9.39 0.19 -12.22
C TYR A 227 -8.08 -0.47 -12.65
N SER A 228 -8.10 -1.45 -13.55
CA SER A 228 -6.87 -2.19 -13.93
C SER A 228 -5.83 -1.31 -14.63
N LEU A 229 -6.26 -0.26 -15.33
CA LEU A 229 -5.35 0.66 -16.03
C LEU A 229 -4.84 1.81 -15.14
N ASN A 230 -5.70 2.39 -14.30
CA ASN A 230 -5.40 3.64 -13.59
C ASN A 230 -5.51 3.55 -12.06
N LYS A 231 -5.85 2.38 -11.49
CA LYS A 231 -6.09 2.12 -10.06
C LYS A 231 -6.98 3.18 -9.38
N ASN A 232 -7.94 3.76 -10.11
CA ASN A 232 -8.74 4.89 -9.64
C ASN A 232 -9.80 4.43 -8.61
N LYS A 233 -9.52 4.66 -7.33
CA LYS A 233 -10.41 4.30 -6.22
C LYS A 233 -11.77 5.02 -6.24
N VAL A 234 -11.84 6.25 -6.74
CA VAL A 234 -13.09 7.04 -6.77
C VAL A 234 -14.11 6.41 -7.73
N VAL A 235 -13.65 5.94 -8.89
CA VAL A 235 -14.52 5.24 -9.85
C VAL A 235 -15.01 3.92 -9.25
N LEU A 236 -14.11 3.16 -8.62
CA LEU A 236 -14.47 1.90 -7.95
C LEU A 236 -15.49 2.13 -6.83
N LYS A 237 -15.36 3.21 -6.04
CA LYS A 237 -16.32 3.60 -5.01
C LYS A 237 -17.69 3.94 -5.60
N SER A 238 -17.73 4.80 -6.63
CA SER A 238 -18.99 5.19 -7.28
C SER A 238 -19.73 3.98 -7.88
N PHE A 239 -18.98 2.97 -8.30
CA PHE A 239 -19.51 1.69 -8.74
C PHE A 239 -20.14 0.90 -7.58
N PHE A 240 -19.42 0.75 -6.45
CA PHE A 240 -19.93 0.04 -5.27
C PHE A 240 -21.24 0.64 -4.78
N GLU A 241 -21.32 1.96 -4.75
CA GLU A 241 -22.51 2.70 -4.33
C GLU A 241 -23.70 2.52 -5.30
N LYS A 242 -23.44 2.32 -6.59
CA LYS A 242 -24.47 2.20 -7.63
C LYS A 242 -25.00 0.77 -7.80
N GLU A 243 -24.10 -0.21 -7.84
CA GLU A 243 -24.43 -1.58 -8.27
C GLU A 243 -24.68 -2.52 -7.09
N VAL A 244 -24.05 -2.26 -5.93
CA VAL A 244 -24.33 -2.97 -4.68
C VAL A 244 -25.36 -2.15 -3.92
N ASN A 245 -26.63 -2.53 -4.00
CA ASN A 245 -27.73 -1.89 -3.26
C ASN A 245 -27.59 -2.13 -1.73
N PHE A 246 -26.58 -1.55 -1.09
CA PHE A 246 -26.34 -1.63 0.35
C PHE A 246 -27.59 -1.23 1.15
N ILE A 247 -28.33 -0.23 0.66
CA ILE A 247 -29.41 0.44 1.39
C ILE A 247 -30.69 -0.44 1.53
N ASN A 248 -30.89 -1.45 0.68
CA ASN A 248 -32.11 -2.26 0.73
C ASN A 248 -31.97 -3.59 1.48
N ASN A 249 -30.74 -4.01 1.83
CA ASN A 249 -30.49 -5.28 2.52
C ASN A 249 -29.90 -5.14 3.93
N VAL A 250 -29.65 -3.92 4.43
CA VAL A 250 -29.47 -3.67 5.87
C VAL A 250 -30.85 -3.56 6.54
N LYS A 251 -31.60 -4.67 6.50
CA LYS A 251 -32.76 -4.90 7.35
C LYS A 251 -32.68 -6.34 7.87
N HIS A 252 -32.01 -6.50 9.00
CA HIS A 252 -32.51 -7.10 10.24
C HIS A 252 -31.35 -7.45 11.18
#